data_AF-A0A9K3NKL3-F1
#
_entry.id   AF-A0A9K3NKL3-F1
#
_cell.length_a   1.000
_cell.length_b   1.000
_cell.length_c   1.000
_cell.angle_alpha   90.00
_cell.angle_beta   90.00
_cell.angle_gamma   90.00
#
_symmetry.space_group_name_H-M   'P 1'
#
loop_
_entity.id
_entity.type
_entity.pdbx_description
1 polymer ?
#
loop_
_entity_poly.entity_id
_entity_poly.type
_entity_poly.pdbx_seq_one_letter_code
_entity_poly.pdbx_strand_id
1 'polypeptide(L)'
;MTSFLNQGLERLTSLYEESYELNKMLEVKLKKGETTIADQGVTAAAKSEHYEDKYKAVTQEAKAAINKANQDAKVKIDAAHLQYEQDMNTYREGLKGSVVISLLQSRLKMAYEAKAMGYECPSWNVNAWEAKLKDLGGNPVEYPAKLVSEETSKVAKEVADAGGDAKKDAGADADEATVEEGAAL
;
A
#
# COMPACT_ATOMS: atom_id res chain seq x y z
N MET A 1 1.36 101.21 -44.48
CA MET A 1 0.75 99.95 -44.99
C MET A 1 1.81 98.86 -45.19
N THR A 2 2.86 99.10 -45.98
CA THR A 2 3.95 98.13 -46.24
C THR A 2 4.55 97.46 -45.00
N SER A 3 4.82 98.21 -43.92
CA SER A 3 5.38 97.66 -42.67
C SER A 3 4.54 96.52 -42.06
N PHE A 4 3.21 96.66 -42.02
CA PHE A 4 2.30 95.65 -41.49
C PHE A 4 2.26 94.38 -42.35
N LEU A 5 2.33 94.54 -43.69
CA LEU A 5 2.39 93.42 -44.62
C LEU A 5 3.71 92.64 -44.49
N ASN A 6 4.85 93.33 -44.36
CA ASN A 6 6.14 92.68 -44.14
C ASN A 6 6.16 91.91 -42.81
N GLN A 7 5.72 92.53 -41.72
CA GLN A 7 5.67 91.89 -40.40
C GLN A 7 4.70 90.69 -40.36
N GLY A 8 3.61 90.75 -41.13
CA GLY A 8 2.71 89.62 -41.32
C GLY A 8 3.35 88.47 -42.10
N LEU A 9 4.14 88.78 -43.14
CA LEU A 9 4.88 87.81 -43.94
C LEU A 9 5.99 87.12 -43.13
N GLU A 10 6.81 87.89 -42.40
CA GLU A 10 7.84 87.37 -41.48
C GLU A 10 7.25 86.39 -40.48
N ARG A 11 6.11 86.73 -39.86
CA ARG A 11 5.42 85.85 -38.91
C ARG A 11 4.83 84.60 -39.57
N LEU A 12 4.37 84.69 -40.82
CA LEU A 12 3.90 83.52 -41.57
C LEU A 12 5.04 82.55 -41.88
N THR A 13 6.22 83.07 -42.24
CA THR A 13 7.43 82.25 -42.46
C THR A 13 7.88 81.55 -41.17
N SER A 14 7.94 82.27 -40.04
CA SER A 14 8.26 81.67 -38.73
C SER A 14 7.32 80.51 -38.39
N LEU A 15 6.00 80.73 -38.50
CA LEU A 15 4.99 79.70 -38.25
C LEU A 15 5.11 78.50 -39.20
N TYR A 16 5.51 78.72 -40.46
CA TYR A 16 5.77 77.64 -41.40
C TYR A 16 6.99 76.81 -40.99
N GLU A 17 8.14 77.43 -40.68
CA GLU A 17 9.36 76.74 -40.25
C GLU A 17 9.16 75.99 -38.92
N GLU A 18 8.49 76.62 -37.94
CA GLU A 18 8.07 76.00 -36.69
C GLU A 18 7.19 74.77 -36.93
N SER A 19 6.20 74.85 -37.83
CA SER A 19 5.32 73.73 -38.16
C SER A 19 6.05 72.58 -38.87
N TYR A 20 7.04 72.90 -39.71
CA TYR A 20 7.81 71.93 -40.47
C TYR A 20 8.73 71.10 -39.57
N GLU A 21 9.51 71.75 -38.69
CA GLU A 21 10.36 71.03 -37.73
C GLU A 21 9.53 70.28 -36.67
N LEU A 22 8.35 70.80 -36.28
CA LEU A 22 7.42 70.06 -35.43
C LEU A 22 6.90 68.78 -36.11
N ASN A 23 6.47 68.84 -37.38
CA ASN A 23 6.02 67.66 -38.12
C ASN A 23 7.15 66.61 -38.23
N LYS A 24 8.36 67.06 -38.60
CA LYS A 24 9.56 66.22 -38.69
C LYS A 24 9.92 65.56 -37.36
N MET A 25 9.75 66.26 -36.23
CA MET A 25 9.88 65.68 -34.88
C MET A 25 8.80 64.63 -34.59
N LEU A 26 7.55 64.89 -34.99
CA LEU A 26 6.43 63.97 -34.80
C LEU A 26 6.60 62.68 -35.63
N GLU A 27 7.06 62.77 -36.88
CA GLU A 27 7.37 61.59 -37.70
C GLU A 27 8.43 60.69 -37.06
N VAL A 28 9.50 61.26 -36.50
CA VAL A 28 10.55 60.49 -35.82
C VAL A 28 10.01 59.83 -34.55
N LYS A 29 9.15 60.53 -33.79
CA LYS A 29 8.46 59.96 -32.61
C LYS A 29 7.49 58.84 -33.00
N LEU A 30 6.74 59.00 -34.08
CA LEU A 30 5.78 58.02 -34.59
C LEU A 30 6.50 56.75 -35.05
N LYS A 31 7.52 56.88 -35.90
CA LYS A 31 8.36 55.75 -36.36
C LYS A 31 9.00 54.99 -35.19
N LYS A 32 9.49 55.71 -34.15
CA LYS A 32 9.99 55.08 -32.92
C LYS A 32 8.89 54.36 -32.12
N GLY A 33 7.68 54.92 -32.09
CA GLY A 33 6.50 54.29 -31.49
C GLY A 33 6.15 52.97 -32.19
N GLU A 34 6.05 53.00 -33.52
CA GLU A 34 5.78 51.83 -34.37
C GLU A 34 6.80 50.70 -34.12
N THR A 35 8.11 51.00 -34.13
CA THR A 35 9.15 49.99 -33.84
C THR A 35 9.06 49.45 -32.43
N THR A 36 8.68 50.28 -31.45
CA THR A 36 8.55 49.85 -30.04
C THR A 36 7.34 48.94 -29.86
N ILE A 37 6.22 49.23 -30.52
CA ILE A 37 5.01 48.41 -30.49
C ILE A 37 5.26 47.06 -31.19
N ALA A 38 5.99 47.07 -32.31
CA ALA A 38 6.36 45.83 -33.02
C ALA A 38 7.24 44.91 -32.16
N ASP A 39 8.29 45.45 -31.52
CA ASP A 39 9.19 44.70 -30.62
C ASP A 39 8.44 44.13 -29.39
N GLN A 40 7.54 44.92 -28.80
CA GLN A 40 6.65 44.46 -27.73
C GLN A 40 5.70 43.34 -28.21
N GLY A 41 5.19 43.44 -29.44
CA GLY A 41 4.35 42.40 -30.05
C GLY A 41 5.09 41.07 -30.25
N VAL A 42 6.31 41.11 -30.80
CA VAL A 42 7.18 39.92 -30.93
C VAL A 42 7.50 39.33 -29.56
N THR A 43 7.86 40.17 -28.59
CA THR A 43 8.14 39.76 -27.20
C THR A 43 6.91 39.12 -26.53
N ALA A 44 5.71 39.63 -26.79
CA ALA A 44 4.46 39.08 -26.25
C ALA A 44 4.13 37.72 -26.89
N ALA A 45 4.27 37.60 -28.21
CA ALA A 45 4.04 36.34 -28.94
C ALA A 45 4.99 35.23 -28.44
N ALA A 46 6.30 35.49 -28.40
CA ALA A 46 7.29 34.52 -27.94
C ALA A 46 7.08 34.08 -26.48
N LYS A 47 6.61 34.99 -25.60
CA LYS A 47 6.21 34.64 -24.23
C LYS A 47 4.96 33.77 -24.19
N SER A 48 3.95 34.07 -25.03
CA SER A 48 2.73 33.27 -25.11
C SER A 48 3.04 31.83 -25.54
N GLU A 49 3.80 31.67 -26.62
CA GLU A 49 4.25 30.38 -27.15
C GLU A 49 5.02 29.56 -26.10
N HIS A 50 6.03 30.16 -25.46
CA HIS A 50 6.79 29.52 -24.38
C HIS A 50 5.91 29.04 -23.22
N TYR A 51 4.91 29.81 -22.78
CA TYR A 51 4.02 29.39 -21.69
C TYR A 51 3.02 28.31 -22.14
N GLU A 52 2.54 28.35 -23.39
CA GLU A 52 1.68 27.32 -23.95
C GLU A 52 2.41 25.97 -24.04
N ASP A 53 3.64 25.97 -24.56
CA ASP A 53 4.46 24.76 -24.68
C ASP A 53 4.91 24.23 -23.32
N LYS A 54 5.25 25.10 -22.37
CA LYS A 54 5.49 24.68 -20.99
C LYS A 54 4.26 24.02 -20.36
N TYR A 55 3.05 24.53 -20.62
CA TYR A 55 1.81 23.93 -20.15
C TYR A 55 1.53 22.57 -20.81
N LYS A 56 1.74 22.43 -22.13
CA LYS A 56 1.66 21.15 -22.85
C LYS A 56 2.62 20.13 -22.26
N ALA A 57 3.89 20.49 -22.08
CA ALA A 57 4.93 19.62 -21.57
C ALA A 57 4.60 19.10 -20.15
N VAL A 58 4.29 19.99 -19.21
CA VAL A 58 3.91 19.62 -17.83
C VAL A 58 2.65 18.75 -17.82
N THR A 59 1.67 19.04 -18.68
CA THR A 59 0.44 18.23 -18.81
C THR A 59 0.73 16.83 -19.35
N GLN A 60 1.67 16.70 -20.29
CA GLN A 60 2.09 15.41 -20.86
C GLN A 60 2.92 14.60 -19.86
N GLU A 61 3.84 15.23 -19.14
CA GLU A 61 4.64 14.61 -18.08
C GLU A 61 3.75 14.09 -16.94
N ALA A 62 2.82 14.91 -16.45
CA ALA A 62 1.86 14.49 -15.42
C ALA A 62 1.01 13.28 -15.87
N LYS A 63 0.53 13.27 -17.12
CA LYS A 63 -0.20 12.12 -17.69
C LYS A 63 0.69 10.87 -17.79
N ALA A 64 1.95 11.01 -18.19
CA ALA A 64 2.89 9.90 -18.24
C ALA A 64 3.19 9.33 -16.84
N ALA A 65 3.41 10.20 -15.85
CA ALA A 65 3.63 9.82 -14.46
C ALA A 65 2.41 9.08 -13.85
N ILE A 66 1.19 9.58 -14.07
CA ILE A 66 -0.05 8.92 -13.62
C ILE A 66 -0.22 7.55 -14.30
N ASN A 67 -0.01 7.47 -15.63
CA ASN A 67 -0.12 6.20 -16.35
C ASN A 67 0.91 5.17 -15.86
N LYS A 68 2.15 5.59 -15.58
CA LYS A 68 3.17 4.71 -15.01
C LYS A 68 2.79 4.28 -13.59
N ALA A 69 2.38 5.19 -12.72
CA ALA A 69 1.98 4.87 -11.35
C ALA A 69 0.81 3.87 -11.32
N ASN A 70 -0.16 4.01 -12.24
CA ASN A 70 -1.26 3.06 -12.40
C ASN A 70 -0.81 1.68 -12.89
N GLN A 71 0.18 1.62 -13.79
CA GLN A 71 0.79 0.35 -14.24
C GLN A 71 1.58 -0.31 -13.10
N ASP A 72 2.45 0.43 -12.40
CA ASP A 72 3.23 -0.05 -11.26
C ASP A 72 2.31 -0.52 -10.10
N ALA A 73 1.21 0.18 -9.85
CA ALA A 73 0.20 -0.20 -8.86
C ALA A 73 -0.56 -1.47 -9.29
N LYS A 74 -0.96 -1.59 -10.57
CA LYS A 74 -1.61 -2.80 -11.07
C LYS A 74 -0.70 -4.02 -10.97
N VAL A 75 0.57 -3.92 -11.39
CA VAL A 75 1.53 -5.03 -11.28
C VAL A 75 1.71 -5.48 -9.83
N LYS A 76 1.70 -4.56 -8.86
CA LYS A 76 1.72 -4.91 -7.43
C LYS A 76 0.46 -5.62 -6.95
N ILE A 77 -0.72 -5.21 -7.42
CA ILE A 77 -2.00 -5.87 -7.10
C ILE A 77 -2.05 -7.28 -7.71
N ASP A 78 -1.72 -7.40 -9.00
CA ASP A 78 -1.70 -8.68 -9.71
C ASP A 78 -0.69 -9.66 -9.06
N ALA A 79 0.49 -9.18 -8.65
CA ALA A 79 1.49 -9.98 -7.93
C ALA A 79 1.05 -10.36 -6.50
N ALA A 80 0.41 -9.46 -5.75
CA ALA A 80 -0.12 -9.75 -4.42
C ALA A 80 -1.27 -10.77 -4.46
N HIS A 81 -2.13 -10.70 -5.49
CA HIS A 81 -3.19 -11.68 -5.72
C HIS A 81 -2.61 -13.07 -6.02
N LEU A 82 -1.60 -13.15 -6.90
CA LEU A 82 -0.92 -14.41 -7.22
C LEU A 82 -0.20 -15.00 -6.00
N GLN A 83 0.43 -14.18 -5.15
CA GLN A 83 1.02 -14.65 -3.89
C GLN A 83 -0.04 -15.20 -2.95
N TYR A 84 -1.15 -14.48 -2.77
CA TYR A 84 -2.28 -14.94 -1.94
C TYR A 84 -2.86 -16.28 -2.42
N GLU A 85 -3.01 -16.49 -3.73
CA GLU A 85 -3.42 -17.78 -4.29
C GLU A 85 -2.41 -18.91 -3.99
N GLN A 86 -1.10 -18.63 -4.08
CA GLN A 86 -0.05 -19.60 -3.74
C GLN A 86 -0.05 -19.93 -2.24
N ASP A 87 -0.18 -18.93 -1.37
CA ASP A 87 -0.25 -19.09 0.08
C ASP A 87 -1.49 -19.90 0.50
N MET A 88 -2.66 -19.59 -0.07
CA MET A 88 -3.91 -20.29 0.20
C MET A 88 -3.91 -21.75 -0.31
N ASN A 89 -3.23 -22.02 -1.42
CA ASN A 89 -3.03 -23.40 -1.89
C ASN A 89 -2.06 -24.16 -0.98
N THR A 90 -0.92 -23.55 -0.62
CA THR A 90 0.08 -24.12 0.30
C THR A 90 -0.54 -24.43 1.67
N TYR A 91 -1.32 -23.50 2.22
CA TYR A 91 -2.08 -23.70 3.46
C TYR A 91 -3.07 -24.87 3.36
N ARG A 92 -3.83 -24.95 2.26
CA ARG A 92 -4.79 -26.04 2.02
C ARG A 92 -4.10 -27.41 1.92
N GLU A 93 -2.90 -27.47 1.35
CA GLU A 93 -2.13 -28.72 1.24
C GLU A 93 -1.47 -29.12 2.56
N GLY A 94 -0.89 -28.17 3.31
CA GLY A 94 -0.42 -28.40 4.67
C GLY A 94 -1.53 -28.89 5.60
N LEU A 95 -2.73 -28.31 5.51
CA LEU A 95 -3.90 -28.74 6.28
C LEU A 95 -4.33 -30.18 5.92
N LYS A 96 -4.37 -30.54 4.63
CA LYS A 96 -4.63 -31.93 4.20
C LYS A 96 -3.61 -32.90 4.80
N GLY A 97 -2.31 -32.55 4.74
CA GLY A 97 -1.24 -33.37 5.33
C GLY A 97 -1.43 -33.58 6.83
N SER A 98 -1.64 -32.50 7.59
CA SER A 98 -1.88 -32.52 9.03
C SER A 98 -3.11 -33.37 9.44
N VAL A 99 -4.22 -33.24 8.69
CA VAL A 99 -5.44 -34.05 8.92
C VAL A 99 -5.20 -35.54 8.64
N VAL A 100 -4.45 -35.89 7.59
CA VAL A 100 -4.11 -37.30 7.29
C VAL A 100 -3.16 -37.87 8.35
N ILE A 101 -2.16 -37.11 8.80
CA ILE A 101 -1.21 -37.51 9.85
C ILE A 101 -1.94 -37.77 11.18
N SER A 102 -2.77 -36.83 11.64
CA SER A 102 -3.53 -36.95 12.89
C SER A 102 -4.58 -38.07 12.85
N LEU A 103 -5.20 -38.33 11.69
CA LEU A 103 -6.10 -39.47 11.50
C LEU A 103 -5.36 -40.82 11.51
N LEU A 104 -4.13 -40.88 10.98
CA LEU A 104 -3.27 -42.07 11.09
C LEU A 104 -2.80 -42.30 12.53
N GLN A 105 -2.40 -41.24 13.25
CA GLN A 105 -1.95 -41.32 14.64
C GLN A 105 -3.07 -41.79 15.58
N SER A 106 -4.27 -41.20 15.47
CA SER A 106 -5.43 -41.63 16.28
C SER A 106 -5.85 -43.07 15.98
N ARG A 107 -5.79 -43.50 14.72
CA ARG A 107 -6.05 -44.90 14.33
C ARG A 107 -5.02 -45.89 14.87
N LEU A 108 -3.73 -45.53 14.86
CA LEU A 108 -2.65 -46.33 15.45
C LEU A 108 -2.80 -46.43 16.97
N LYS A 109 -3.07 -45.31 17.65
CA LYS A 109 -3.31 -45.27 19.09
C LYS A 109 -4.46 -46.20 19.50
N MET A 110 -5.60 -46.10 18.82
CA MET A 110 -6.75 -46.99 19.04
C MET A 110 -6.40 -48.47 18.82
N ALA A 111 -5.59 -48.78 17.79
CA ALA A 111 -5.16 -50.15 17.51
C ALA A 111 -4.26 -50.72 18.62
N TYR A 112 -3.35 -49.91 19.16
CA TYR A 112 -2.49 -50.33 20.27
C TYR A 112 -3.24 -50.43 21.60
N GLU A 113 -4.17 -49.51 21.90
CA GLU A 113 -5.00 -49.53 23.11
C GLU A 113 -5.92 -50.76 23.14
N ALA A 114 -6.57 -51.09 22.02
CA ALA A 114 -7.35 -52.32 21.88
C ALA A 114 -6.51 -53.57 22.11
N LYS A 115 -5.30 -53.64 21.52
CA LYS A 115 -4.38 -54.77 21.69
C LYS A 115 -3.81 -54.86 23.12
N ALA A 116 -3.64 -53.74 23.81
CA ALA A 116 -3.31 -53.71 25.25
C ALA A 116 -4.46 -54.25 26.13
N MET A 117 -5.71 -54.09 25.70
CA MET A 117 -6.89 -54.74 26.30
C MET A 117 -7.18 -56.15 25.75
N GLY A 118 -6.24 -56.77 25.02
CA GLY A 118 -6.35 -58.14 24.51
C GLY A 118 -7.19 -58.30 23.22
N TYR A 119 -7.68 -57.22 22.64
CA TYR A 119 -8.44 -57.24 21.38
C TYR A 119 -7.51 -57.00 20.18
N GLU A 120 -7.15 -58.06 19.47
CA GLU A 120 -6.40 -57.97 18.21
C GLU A 120 -7.32 -58.24 17.01
N CYS A 121 -7.42 -57.29 16.08
CA CYS A 121 -8.29 -57.38 14.91
C CYS A 121 -7.48 -57.70 13.65
N PRO A 122 -7.62 -58.89 13.02
CA PRO A 122 -6.84 -59.27 11.83
C PRO A 122 -7.05 -58.38 10.59
N SER A 123 -8.07 -57.52 10.57
CA SER A 123 -8.28 -56.54 9.49
C SER A 123 -7.44 -55.26 9.62
N TRP A 124 -6.76 -55.06 10.75
CA TRP A 124 -5.99 -53.85 11.03
C TRP A 124 -4.53 -54.01 10.62
N ASN A 125 -4.15 -53.45 9.47
CA ASN A 125 -2.78 -53.45 9.00
C ASN A 125 -1.96 -52.32 9.65
N VAL A 126 -1.68 -52.50 10.94
CA VAL A 126 -0.94 -51.56 11.82
C VAL A 126 0.40 -51.17 11.21
N ASN A 127 1.21 -52.16 10.79
CA ASN A 127 2.53 -51.96 10.20
C ASN A 127 2.49 -51.07 8.93
N ALA A 128 1.44 -51.18 8.12
CA ALA A 128 1.25 -50.32 6.94
C ALA A 128 0.77 -48.90 7.29
N TRP A 129 0.16 -48.70 8.45
CA TRP A 129 -0.19 -47.36 8.97
C TRP A 129 1.03 -46.71 9.63
N GLU A 130 1.85 -47.46 10.36
CA GLU A 130 3.16 -46.99 10.86
C GLU A 130 4.07 -46.52 9.71
N ALA A 131 4.22 -47.36 8.68
CA ALA A 131 5.05 -47.05 7.52
C ALA A 131 4.57 -45.77 6.81
N LYS A 132 3.26 -45.62 6.60
CA LYS A 132 2.67 -44.40 6.00
C LYS A 132 2.79 -43.17 6.89
N LEU A 133 2.67 -43.32 8.20
CA LEU A 133 2.84 -42.20 9.13
C LEU A 133 4.29 -41.69 9.11
N LYS A 134 5.27 -42.60 9.06
CA LYS A 134 6.69 -42.28 8.94
C LYS A 134 7.06 -41.66 7.59
N ASP A 135 6.49 -42.17 6.50
CA ASP A 135 6.65 -41.64 5.13
C ASP A 135 6.11 -40.20 5.02
N LEU A 136 4.97 -39.92 5.69
CA LEU A 136 4.40 -38.58 5.82
C LEU A 136 5.09 -37.69 6.87
N GLY A 137 6.20 -38.13 7.48
CA GLY A 137 6.95 -37.35 8.47
C GLY A 137 6.24 -37.10 9.80
N GLY A 138 5.16 -37.84 10.11
CA GLY A 138 4.41 -37.69 11.36
C GLY A 138 5.11 -38.34 12.56
N ASN A 139 4.96 -37.74 13.75
CA ASN A 139 5.54 -38.26 14.99
C ASN A 139 5.08 -39.71 15.25
N PRO A 140 5.98 -40.64 15.64
CA PRO A 140 5.61 -41.98 16.04
C PRO A 140 4.56 -41.98 17.15
N VAL A 141 3.57 -42.88 17.05
CA VAL A 141 2.70 -43.19 18.18
C VAL A 141 3.41 -44.22 19.04
N GLU A 142 3.65 -43.91 20.31
CA GLU A 142 4.20 -44.88 21.24
C GLU A 142 3.19 -46.00 21.52
N TYR A 143 3.70 -47.23 21.59
CA TYR A 143 2.91 -48.37 22.03
C TYR A 143 2.69 -48.23 23.56
N PRO A 144 1.45 -48.25 24.07
CA PRO A 144 1.20 -48.15 25.50
C PRO A 144 1.85 -49.34 26.19
N ALA A 145 2.83 -49.06 27.05
CA ALA A 145 3.44 -50.08 27.89
C ALA A 145 2.33 -50.82 28.66
N LYS A 146 2.46 -52.16 28.76
CA LYS A 146 1.41 -53.04 29.29
C LYS A 146 0.72 -52.45 30.52
N LEU A 147 -0.60 -52.44 30.51
CA LEU A 147 -1.38 -52.40 31.74
C LEU A 147 -0.95 -53.61 32.59
N VAL A 148 -0.18 -53.36 33.64
CA VAL A 148 0.11 -54.35 34.67
C VAL A 148 -1.17 -54.55 35.46
N SER A 149 -1.69 -55.78 35.45
CA SER A 149 -2.97 -56.14 36.06
C SER A 149 -2.82 -56.38 37.57
N GLU A 150 -2.55 -55.32 38.33
CA GLU A 150 -2.54 -55.27 39.80
C GLU A 150 -2.61 -53.78 40.23
N GLU A 151 -3.50 -53.31 41.11
CA GLU A 151 -4.56 -53.97 41.89
C GLU A 151 -5.88 -53.16 41.83
N THR A 152 -7.03 -53.85 41.92
CA THR A 152 -8.28 -53.22 42.35
C THR A 152 -8.54 -53.53 43.82
N SER A 153 -8.50 -52.52 44.70
CA SER A 153 -9.28 -52.35 45.95
C SER A 153 -8.48 -51.59 47.03
N LYS A 154 -9.20 -50.90 47.94
CA LYS A 154 -8.72 -50.00 49.01
C LYS A 154 -8.01 -48.73 48.51
N VAL A 155 -8.18 -47.55 49.11
CA VAL A 155 -9.07 -47.12 50.21
C VAL A 155 -9.98 -46.00 49.72
N ALA A 156 -11.27 -46.07 50.05
CA ALA A 156 -12.13 -44.90 50.07
C ALA A 156 -12.29 -44.39 51.52
N LYS A 157 -12.41 -43.07 51.67
CA LYS A 157 -12.84 -42.31 52.86
C LYS A 157 -11.76 -41.94 53.91
N GLU A 158 -11.88 -40.69 54.38
CA GLU A 158 -11.33 -40.05 55.60
C GLU A 158 -9.80 -40.09 55.85
N VAL A 159 -9.15 -38.95 55.62
CA VAL A 159 -8.91 -38.00 56.73
C VAL A 159 -9.48 -36.64 56.31
N ALA A 160 -10.10 -35.92 57.24
CA ALA A 160 -10.61 -34.56 57.03
C ALA A 160 -9.90 -33.57 57.97
N ASP A 161 -9.89 -32.31 57.54
CA ASP A 161 -9.63 -31.08 58.32
C ASP A 161 -8.26 -30.89 59.00
N ALA A 162 -7.54 -29.88 58.49
CA ALA A 162 -6.70 -28.97 59.26
C ALA A 162 -6.53 -27.68 58.42
N GLY A 163 -7.48 -26.76 58.52
CA GLY A 163 -7.60 -25.61 57.59
C GLY A 163 -6.95 -24.27 58.01
N GLY A 164 -7.06 -23.29 57.10
CA GLY A 164 -6.82 -21.85 57.31
C GLY A 164 -5.46 -21.31 56.80
N ASP A 165 -5.34 -20.07 56.33
CA ASP A 165 -6.37 -19.11 55.86
C ASP A 165 -5.70 -18.01 55.00
N ALA A 166 -6.49 -17.35 54.12
CA ALA A 166 -6.16 -16.15 53.34
C ALA A 166 -5.04 -16.29 52.27
N LYS A 167 -5.04 -15.52 51.17
CA LYS A 167 -5.84 -14.33 50.81
C LYS A 167 -6.03 -14.22 49.28
N LYS A 168 -6.91 -13.29 48.89
CA LYS A 168 -7.08 -12.67 47.56
C LYS A 168 -5.75 -12.44 46.81
N ASP A 169 -5.70 -12.46 45.47
CA ASP A 169 -6.55 -11.60 44.63
C ASP A 169 -7.00 -12.13 43.26
N ALA A 170 -7.92 -11.38 42.64
CA ALA A 170 -8.44 -11.63 41.30
C ALA A 170 -8.30 -10.38 40.42
N GLY A 171 -7.54 -10.50 39.32
CA GLY A 171 -7.42 -9.50 38.27
C GLY A 171 -7.66 -10.14 36.91
N ALA A 172 -8.63 -9.62 36.17
CA ALA A 172 -8.90 -10.03 34.80
C ALA A 172 -8.79 -8.78 33.92
N ASP A 173 -7.73 -8.71 33.12
CA ASP A 173 -7.60 -7.70 32.06
C ASP A 173 -8.12 -8.27 30.75
N ALA A 174 -9.18 -7.65 30.24
CA ALA A 174 -9.64 -7.78 28.87
C ALA A 174 -9.41 -6.43 28.20
N ASP A 175 -8.29 -6.30 27.48
CA ASP A 175 -7.89 -5.07 26.82
C ASP A 175 -8.19 -5.19 25.31
N GLU A 176 -9.33 -4.64 24.89
CA GLU A 176 -9.73 -4.55 23.49
C GLU A 176 -9.49 -3.12 22.97
N ALA A 177 -8.93 -3.04 21.76
CA ALA A 177 -8.31 -1.83 21.25
C ALA A 177 -9.25 -0.62 21.06
N THR A 178 -8.69 0.59 21.24
CA THR A 178 -9.11 1.78 20.47
C THR A 178 -7.90 2.52 19.89
N VAL A 179 -8.12 3.21 18.77
CA VAL A 179 -7.10 3.94 18.00
C VAL A 179 -7.67 5.29 17.56
N GLU A 180 -6.97 6.37 17.89
CA GLU A 180 -6.98 7.71 17.27
C GLU A 180 -5.64 8.34 17.72
N GLU A 181 -4.74 8.82 16.86
CA GLU A 181 -4.84 9.84 15.81
C GLU A 181 -5.29 11.21 16.34
N GLY A 182 -4.43 12.22 16.21
CA GLY A 182 -4.64 13.53 16.85
C GLY A 182 -3.43 14.46 16.76
N ALA A 183 -2.94 14.72 15.54
CA ALA A 183 -1.89 15.71 15.32
C ALA A 183 -2.46 17.15 15.38
N ALA A 184 -1.73 18.08 16.00
CA ALA A 184 -2.02 19.51 15.96
C ALA A 184 -0.72 20.32 15.83
N LEU A 185 -0.67 21.15 14.79
CA LEU A 185 0.31 22.21 14.52
C LEU A 185 -0.46 23.46 14.07
#